data_AF-A0AAN7BNP2-F1
#
_entry.id   AF-A0AAN7BNP2-F1
#
_cell.length_a   1.000
_cell.length_b   1.000
_cell.length_c   1.000
_cell.angle_alpha   90.00
_cell.angle_beta   90.00
_cell.angle_gamma   90.00
#
_symmetry.space_group_name_H-M   'P 1'
#
loop_
_entity.id
_entity.type
_entity.pdbx_description
1 polymer ?
#
loop_
_entity_poly.entity_id
_entity_poly.type
_entity_poly.pdbx_seq_one_letter_code
_entity_poly.pdbx_strand_id
1 'polypeptide(L)'
;MHPILRSSLVFKAPSSSKSSHLYKTHPRHRFSSSTLTTPLSRYHHQSKPFKMPISTDSHLRTFFQSPKFAVVGASTNPAKYGYKVFAWYLAHSLPATPINPSGAPIEINGTSYPVVKSLDEIPDPAETSVSFITPPAVTLKSLKQAKELGVKCVFLQPGTFDDEVLEFAWGNFKSVLAGAEGDTRGGEGWCVLVDGERGLKGIGKL
;
A
#
# COMPACT_ATOMS: atom_id res chain seq x y z
N MET A 1 -13.78 22.35 31.78
CA MET A 1 -12.31 22.21 31.63
C MET A 1 -11.85 21.11 32.57
N HIS A 2 -11.40 19.98 32.02
CA HIS A 2 -10.80 18.87 32.77
C HIS A 2 -9.66 18.31 31.89
N PRO A 3 -8.40 18.28 32.35
CA PRO A 3 -7.30 17.74 31.58
C PRO A 3 -7.15 16.23 31.82
N ILE A 4 -7.03 15.46 30.75
CA ILE A 4 -6.74 14.02 30.76
C ILE A 4 -5.23 13.82 30.69
N LEU A 5 -4.70 13.08 31.67
CA LEU A 5 -3.29 12.69 31.81
C LEU A 5 -2.82 11.80 30.65
N ARG A 6 -1.65 12.14 30.08
CA ARG A 6 -0.85 11.26 29.21
C ARG A 6 0.01 10.34 30.09
N SER A 7 -0.10 9.04 29.90
CA SER A 7 0.86 8.05 30.42
C SER A 7 1.66 7.47 29.25
N SER A 8 2.97 7.71 29.28
CA SER A 8 3.96 7.17 28.35
C SER A 8 4.46 5.83 28.88
N LEU A 9 4.23 4.74 28.13
CA LEU A 9 4.83 3.43 28.42
C LEU A 9 6.00 3.18 27.47
N VAL A 10 7.20 3.15 28.05
CA VAL A 10 8.46 2.79 27.40
C VAL A 10 8.63 1.27 27.51
N PHE A 11 8.74 0.57 26.38
CA PHE A 11 9.08 -0.86 26.35
C PHE A 11 10.60 -1.04 26.33
N LYS A 12 11.12 -1.85 27.27
CA LYS A 12 12.52 -2.27 27.39
C LYS A 12 12.66 -3.71 26.92
N ALA A 13 13.55 -3.97 25.96
CA ALA A 13 13.85 -5.31 25.46
C ALA A 13 14.84 -6.05 26.40
N PRO A 14 14.72 -7.38 26.57
CA PRO A 14 15.69 -8.18 27.32
C PRO A 14 16.83 -8.69 26.42
N SER A 15 18.06 -8.59 26.94
CA SER A 15 19.31 -9.13 26.39
C SER A 15 19.48 -10.61 26.72
N SER A 16 19.81 -11.45 25.73
CA SER A 16 20.20 -12.85 25.95
C SER A 16 21.73 -13.01 26.09
N SER A 17 22.11 -13.85 27.04
CA SER A 17 23.46 -14.16 27.51
C SER A 17 24.27 -15.03 26.54
N LYS A 18 25.60 -14.91 26.66
CA LYS A 18 26.62 -15.72 25.99
C LYS A 18 26.90 -17.01 26.79
N SER A 19 27.19 -18.11 26.08
CA SER A 19 27.89 -19.30 26.59
C SER A 19 28.70 -19.87 25.43
N SER A 20 30.03 -19.70 25.45
CA SER A 20 31.06 -20.67 25.84
C SER A 20 31.19 -21.86 24.88
N HIS A 21 32.35 -22.02 24.22
CA HIS A 21 33.22 -23.19 24.40
C HIS A 21 34.50 -23.10 23.59
N LEU A 22 35.56 -23.54 24.27
CA LEU A 22 36.97 -23.48 23.99
C LEU A 22 37.37 -24.76 23.22
N TYR A 23 38.10 -24.67 22.10
CA TYR A 23 38.82 -25.82 21.58
C TYR A 23 40.25 -25.50 21.13
N LYS A 24 41.11 -26.45 21.53
CA LYS A 24 42.56 -26.53 21.58
C LYS A 24 43.26 -26.39 20.23
N THR A 25 44.49 -25.88 20.30
CA THR A 25 45.45 -25.74 19.20
C THR A 25 46.44 -26.91 19.15
N HIS A 26 47.01 -27.14 17.95
CA HIS A 26 48.29 -27.80 17.55
C HIS A 26 48.11 -28.99 16.57
N PRO A 27 49.07 -29.32 15.67
CA PRO A 27 50.20 -28.56 15.13
C PRO A 27 50.22 -28.50 13.57
N ARG A 28 51.21 -27.75 13.05
CA ARG A 28 51.42 -27.36 11.65
C ARG A 28 51.89 -28.53 10.77
N HIS A 29 51.24 -28.71 9.63
CA HIS A 29 51.83 -29.38 8.46
C HIS A 29 52.12 -28.36 7.35
N ARG A 30 53.38 -28.33 6.94
CA ARG A 30 53.94 -27.51 5.87
C ARG A 30 53.62 -28.20 4.54
N PHE A 31 52.77 -27.61 3.72
CA PHE A 31 52.58 -28.00 2.32
C PHE A 31 52.95 -26.85 1.38
N SER A 32 53.53 -27.27 0.27
CA SER A 32 54.30 -26.52 -0.70
C SER A 32 53.48 -25.49 -1.48
N SER A 33 54.16 -24.39 -1.81
CA SER A 33 53.76 -23.31 -2.70
C SER A 33 53.29 -23.81 -4.08
N SER A 34 52.07 -23.44 -4.46
CA SER A 34 51.73 -23.08 -5.84
C SER A 34 50.63 -22.02 -5.80
N THR A 35 51.02 -20.78 -6.07
CA THR A 35 50.12 -19.62 -6.13
C THR A 35 49.38 -19.63 -7.46
N LEU A 36 48.15 -20.14 -7.48
CA LEU A 36 47.18 -19.80 -8.51
C LEU A 36 46.33 -18.64 -7.96
N THR A 37 46.79 -17.43 -8.25
CA THR A 37 46.10 -16.18 -7.95
C THR A 37 44.93 -16.03 -8.92
N THR A 38 43.77 -16.56 -8.55
CA THR A 38 42.51 -16.20 -9.23
C THR A 38 42.18 -14.75 -8.87
N PRO A 39 41.98 -13.83 -9.83
CA PRO A 39 41.55 -12.49 -9.50
C PRO A 39 40.13 -12.56 -8.93
N LEU A 40 39.99 -12.26 -7.64
CA LEU A 40 38.71 -11.91 -7.03
C LEU A 40 38.21 -10.63 -7.71
N SER A 41 37.42 -10.78 -8.77
CA SER A 41 36.65 -9.69 -9.33
C SER A 41 35.67 -9.21 -8.25
N ARG A 42 36.04 -8.13 -7.56
CA ARG A 42 35.08 -7.33 -6.80
C ARG A 42 34.11 -6.77 -7.81
N TYR A 43 33.01 -7.47 -8.02
CA TYR A 43 31.79 -6.85 -8.49
C TYR A 43 31.35 -5.84 -7.41
N HIS A 44 31.84 -4.61 -7.54
CA HIS A 44 31.15 -3.47 -6.96
C HIS A 44 29.82 -3.36 -7.71
N HIS A 45 28.80 -4.05 -7.21
CA HIS A 45 27.44 -3.72 -7.57
C HIS A 45 27.17 -2.35 -6.93
N GLN A 46 27.52 -1.29 -7.64
CA GLN A 46 26.95 0.03 -7.38
C GLN A 46 25.47 -0.07 -7.75
N SER A 47 24.66 -0.56 -6.82
CA SER A 47 23.23 -0.30 -6.86
C SER A 47 23.09 1.21 -6.69
N LYS A 48 22.76 1.91 -7.78
CA LYS A 48 22.23 3.27 -7.64
C LYS A 48 21.05 3.20 -6.67
N PRO A 49 20.91 4.13 -5.72
CA PRO A 49 19.75 4.13 -4.83
C PRO A 49 18.49 4.18 -5.70
N PHE A 50 17.63 3.16 -5.59
CA PHE A 50 16.34 3.15 -6.26
C PHE A 50 15.51 4.26 -5.61
N LYS A 51 15.36 5.38 -6.33
CA LYS A 51 14.46 6.44 -5.89
C LYS A 51 13.05 6.02 -6.28
N MET A 52 12.22 5.73 -5.28
CA MET A 52 10.81 5.41 -5.48
C MET A 52 10.12 6.51 -6.32
N PRO A 53 9.28 6.14 -7.30
CA PRO A 53 8.48 7.13 -8.02
C PRO A 53 7.53 7.86 -7.07
N ILE A 54 7.20 9.10 -7.43
CA ILE A 54 6.30 9.95 -6.66
C ILE A 54 5.00 10.15 -7.46
N SER A 55 3.88 10.08 -6.77
CA SER A 55 2.56 10.32 -7.37
C SER A 55 2.39 11.80 -7.75
N THR A 56 1.56 12.08 -8.76
CA THR A 56 1.36 13.44 -9.31
C THR A 56 -0.08 13.62 -9.74
N ASP A 57 -0.48 14.85 -10.08
CA ASP A 57 -1.81 15.15 -10.61
C ASP A 57 -2.15 14.36 -11.88
N SER A 58 -1.16 13.97 -12.67
CA SER A 58 -1.37 13.13 -13.84
C SER A 58 -1.85 11.73 -13.46
N HIS A 59 -1.29 11.15 -12.39
CA HIS A 59 -1.73 9.87 -11.84
C HIS A 59 -3.15 9.98 -11.30
N LEU A 60 -3.47 11.10 -10.63
CA LEU A 60 -4.79 11.38 -10.08
C LEU A 60 -5.87 11.46 -11.17
N ARG A 61 -5.62 12.24 -12.23
CA ARG A 61 -6.51 12.33 -13.39
C ARG A 61 -6.69 10.96 -14.06
N THR A 62 -5.60 10.21 -14.26
CA THR A 62 -5.64 8.87 -14.85
C THR A 62 -6.48 7.90 -14.02
N PHE A 63 -6.40 7.97 -12.69
CA PHE A 63 -7.20 7.14 -11.80
C PHE A 63 -8.71 7.40 -11.94
N PHE A 64 -9.12 8.67 -12.01
CA PHE A 64 -10.54 9.03 -12.11
C PHE A 64 -11.14 8.94 -13.52
N GLN A 65 -10.33 8.69 -14.55
CA GLN A 65 -10.82 8.40 -15.90
C GLN A 65 -11.59 7.08 -16.00
N SER A 66 -11.33 6.12 -15.11
CA SER A 66 -12.05 4.85 -15.09
C SER A 66 -13.57 5.07 -14.92
N PRO A 67 -14.40 4.28 -15.63
CA PRO A 67 -15.86 4.35 -15.46
C PRO A 67 -16.33 3.74 -14.14
N LYS A 68 -15.59 2.80 -13.56
CA LYS A 68 -15.94 2.07 -12.34
C LYS A 68 -14.86 2.19 -11.28
N PHE A 69 -15.27 2.05 -10.02
CA PHE A 69 -14.39 2.08 -8.86
C PHE A 69 -14.65 0.90 -7.93
N ALA A 70 -13.66 0.56 -7.11
CA ALA A 70 -13.84 -0.39 -6.02
C ALA A 70 -13.10 0.07 -4.77
N VAL A 71 -13.62 -0.31 -3.60
CA VAL A 71 -13.11 0.10 -2.29
C VAL A 71 -12.75 -1.14 -1.47
N VAL A 72 -11.46 -1.51 -1.51
CA VAL A 72 -10.91 -2.60 -0.69
C VAL A 72 -10.71 -2.12 0.74
N GLY A 73 -11.33 -2.81 1.69
CA GLY A 73 -11.38 -2.38 3.08
C GLY A 73 -12.59 -1.49 3.39
N ALA A 74 -13.64 -1.53 2.57
CA ALA A 74 -14.92 -0.92 2.89
C ALA A 74 -15.44 -1.44 4.24
N SER A 75 -16.18 -0.64 4.99
CA SER A 75 -16.62 -1.02 6.33
C SER A 75 -18.05 -0.60 6.59
N THR A 76 -18.78 -1.38 7.38
CA THR A 76 -20.10 -1.02 7.92
C THR A 76 -20.02 -0.02 9.07
N ASN A 77 -18.83 0.25 9.63
CA ASN A 77 -18.65 1.18 10.74
C ASN A 77 -18.37 2.61 10.23
N PRO A 78 -19.26 3.59 10.50
CA PRO A 78 -19.11 4.98 10.03
C PRO A 78 -17.86 5.71 10.53
N ALA A 79 -17.29 5.28 11.66
CA ALA A 79 -16.07 5.86 12.19
C ALA A 79 -14.82 5.51 11.35
N LYS A 80 -14.86 4.40 10.60
CA LYS A 80 -13.70 3.88 9.85
C LYS A 80 -13.58 4.56 8.48
N TYR A 81 -12.33 4.76 8.04
CA TYR A 81 -12.05 5.37 6.73
C TYR A 81 -12.64 4.59 5.56
N GLY A 82 -12.70 3.26 5.64
CA GLY A 82 -13.34 2.44 4.61
C GLY A 82 -14.81 2.80 4.35
N TYR A 83 -15.56 3.17 5.40
CA TYR A 83 -16.92 3.69 5.25
C TYR A 83 -16.90 5.07 4.59
N LYS A 84 -16.07 5.99 5.12
CA LYS A 84 -16.01 7.38 4.66
C LYS A 84 -15.61 7.50 3.19
N VAL A 85 -14.62 6.72 2.76
CA VAL A 85 -14.17 6.67 1.36
C VAL A 85 -15.25 6.09 0.45
N PHE A 86 -15.92 5.01 0.85
CA PHE A 86 -17.02 4.45 0.07
C PHE A 86 -18.19 5.45 -0.07
N ALA A 87 -18.59 6.08 1.03
CA ALA A 87 -19.60 7.14 1.02
C ALA A 87 -19.21 8.34 0.15
N TRP A 88 -17.92 8.70 0.12
CA TRP A 88 -17.42 9.78 -0.74
C TRP A 88 -17.63 9.47 -2.22
N TYR A 89 -17.34 8.24 -2.67
CA TYR A 89 -17.59 7.85 -4.07
C TYR A 89 -19.07 7.99 -4.44
N LEU A 90 -19.96 7.50 -3.58
CA LEU A 90 -21.41 7.56 -3.79
C LEU A 90 -21.92 9.01 -3.82
N ALA A 91 -21.43 9.87 -2.93
CA ALA A 91 -21.79 11.29 -2.89
C ALA A 91 -21.39 12.05 -4.17
N HIS A 92 -20.39 11.55 -4.90
CA HIS A 92 -19.93 12.11 -6.17
C HIS A 92 -20.49 11.38 -7.39
N SER A 93 -21.54 10.56 -7.22
CA SER A 93 -22.17 9.77 -8.30
C SER A 93 -21.17 8.88 -9.05
N LEU A 94 -20.13 8.41 -8.38
CA LEU A 94 -19.14 7.48 -8.94
C LEU A 94 -19.54 6.05 -8.56
N PRO A 95 -19.73 5.14 -9.54
CA PRO A 95 -20.12 3.77 -9.25
C PRO A 95 -18.95 3.04 -8.59
N ALA A 96 -19.13 2.70 -7.30
CA ALA A 96 -18.13 2.02 -6.51
C ALA A 96 -18.65 0.70 -5.96
N THR A 97 -17.87 -0.37 -6.09
CA THR A 97 -18.15 -1.67 -5.44
C THR A 97 -17.41 -1.75 -4.10
N PRO A 98 -18.11 -1.89 -2.96
CA PRO A 98 -17.45 -2.09 -1.67
C PRO A 98 -16.96 -3.54 -1.52
N ILE A 99 -15.74 -3.71 -1.03
CA ILE A 99 -15.10 -5.02 -0.85
C ILE A 99 -14.73 -5.22 0.62
N ASN A 100 -15.29 -6.26 1.24
CA ASN A 100 -14.96 -6.70 2.60
C ASN A 100 -15.22 -8.21 2.76
N PRO A 101 -14.27 -8.99 3.32
CA PRO A 101 -14.46 -10.43 3.53
C PRO A 101 -15.70 -10.84 4.33
N SER A 102 -16.24 -9.95 5.19
CA SER A 102 -17.48 -10.24 5.94
C SER A 102 -18.71 -10.38 5.02
N GLY A 103 -18.70 -9.74 3.84
CA GLY A 103 -19.85 -9.65 2.94
C GLY A 103 -21.07 -8.93 3.54
N ALA A 104 -20.91 -8.28 4.69
CA ALA A 104 -22.02 -7.58 5.35
C ALA A 104 -22.41 -6.33 4.53
N PRO A 105 -23.68 -6.14 4.14
CA PRO A 105 -24.13 -4.96 3.43
C PRO A 105 -23.78 -3.68 4.18
N ILE A 106 -23.46 -2.61 3.44
CA ILE A 106 -23.14 -1.31 4.02
C ILE A 106 -24.33 -0.38 3.81
N GLU A 107 -24.81 0.23 4.89
CA GLU A 107 -25.89 1.23 4.87
C GLU A 107 -25.31 2.65 4.76
N ILE A 108 -25.66 3.37 3.70
CA ILE A 108 -25.30 4.77 3.50
C ILE A 108 -26.55 5.55 3.12
N ASN A 109 -26.87 6.59 3.91
CA ASN A 109 -28.03 7.47 3.69
C ASN A 109 -29.36 6.70 3.52
N GLY A 110 -29.55 5.62 4.27
CA GLY A 110 -30.77 4.78 4.21
C GLY A 110 -30.84 3.84 3.01
N THR A 111 -29.78 3.73 2.23
CA THR A 111 -29.65 2.78 1.11
C THR A 111 -28.66 1.67 1.47
N SER A 112 -29.05 0.44 1.21
CA SER A 112 -28.22 -0.76 1.42
C SER A 112 -27.41 -1.08 0.17
N TYR A 113 -26.10 -1.24 0.33
CA TYR A 113 -25.18 -1.57 -0.77
C TYR A 113 -24.62 -2.98 -0.58
N PRO A 114 -24.73 -3.87 -1.61
CA PRO A 114 -24.15 -5.20 -1.55
C PRO A 114 -22.63 -5.11 -1.51
N VAL A 115 -22.02 -5.97 -0.68
CA VAL A 115 -20.57 -6.06 -0.50
C VAL A 115 -20.08 -7.38 -1.05
N VAL A 116 -19.07 -7.30 -1.92
CA VAL A 116 -18.37 -8.49 -2.42
C VAL A 116 -17.22 -8.85 -1.50
N LYS A 117 -16.81 -10.12 -1.47
CA LYS A 117 -15.80 -10.58 -0.49
C LYS A 117 -14.37 -10.32 -0.95
N SER A 118 -14.15 -10.26 -2.25
CA SER A 118 -12.82 -10.12 -2.86
C SER A 118 -12.90 -9.49 -4.26
N LEU A 119 -11.74 -9.14 -4.82
CA LEU A 119 -11.64 -8.41 -6.09
C LEU A 119 -12.11 -9.22 -7.30
N ASP A 120 -12.05 -10.55 -7.25
CA ASP A 120 -12.49 -11.45 -8.33
C ASP A 120 -14.01 -11.45 -8.54
N GLU A 121 -14.77 -10.90 -7.58
CA GLU A 121 -16.22 -10.75 -7.68
C GLU A 121 -16.64 -9.41 -8.32
N ILE A 122 -15.70 -8.50 -8.66
CA ILE A 122 -16.05 -7.22 -9.30
C ILE A 122 -16.24 -7.37 -10.81
N PRO A 123 -17.20 -6.65 -11.41
CA PRO A 123 -17.35 -6.63 -12.87
C PRO A 123 -16.25 -5.79 -13.53
N ASP A 124 -15.77 -6.24 -14.69
CA ASP A 124 -14.83 -5.53 -15.56
C ASP A 124 -13.61 -4.91 -14.83
N PRO A 125 -12.73 -5.71 -14.22
CA PRO A 125 -11.59 -5.19 -13.45
C PRO A 125 -10.65 -4.29 -14.28
N ALA A 126 -10.54 -4.53 -15.59
CA ALA A 126 -9.73 -3.73 -16.50
C ALA A 126 -10.25 -2.30 -16.76
N GLU A 127 -11.50 -2.03 -16.37
CA GLU A 127 -12.16 -0.71 -16.39
C GLU A 127 -12.41 -0.16 -14.98
N THR A 128 -11.88 -0.83 -13.95
CA THR A 128 -12.12 -0.47 -12.54
C THR A 128 -10.84 0.07 -11.90
N SER A 129 -10.93 1.27 -11.34
CA SER A 129 -9.88 1.86 -10.48
C SER A 129 -10.12 1.47 -9.02
N VAL A 130 -9.08 1.06 -8.28
CA VAL A 130 -9.26 0.48 -6.94
C VAL A 130 -8.60 1.33 -5.85
N SER A 131 -9.39 1.72 -4.85
CA SER A 131 -8.89 2.32 -3.61
C SER A 131 -8.65 1.26 -2.53
N PHE A 132 -7.50 1.33 -1.85
CA PHE A 132 -7.11 0.42 -0.79
C PHE A 132 -7.07 1.15 0.56
N ILE A 133 -7.77 0.57 1.56
CA ILE A 133 -7.93 1.11 2.93
C ILE A 133 -7.67 -0.02 3.96
N THR A 134 -6.75 -0.93 3.64
CA THR A 134 -6.37 -2.06 4.48
C THR A 134 -4.95 -1.92 5.02
N PRO A 135 -4.58 -2.62 6.12
CA PRO A 135 -3.19 -2.66 6.57
C PRO A 135 -2.24 -3.24 5.50
N PRO A 136 -0.94 -2.88 5.49
CA PRO A 136 0.01 -3.18 4.42
C PRO A 136 0.03 -4.64 3.95
N ALA A 137 0.08 -5.61 4.87
CA ALA A 137 0.09 -7.03 4.52
C ALA A 137 -1.15 -7.47 3.71
N VAL A 138 -2.33 -6.93 4.04
CA VAL A 138 -3.58 -7.21 3.34
C VAL A 138 -3.64 -6.44 2.02
N THR A 139 -3.13 -5.21 1.99
CA THR A 139 -3.01 -4.39 0.77
C THR A 139 -2.14 -5.11 -0.26
N LEU A 140 -0.97 -5.62 0.12
CA LEU A 140 -0.07 -6.34 -0.78
C LEU A 140 -0.73 -7.57 -1.40
N LYS A 141 -1.43 -8.38 -0.59
CA LYS A 141 -2.18 -9.53 -1.10
C LYS A 141 -3.25 -9.11 -2.12
N SER A 142 -3.97 -8.04 -1.81
CA SER A 142 -5.05 -7.53 -2.66
C SER A 142 -4.51 -6.88 -3.94
N LEU A 143 -3.33 -6.24 -3.90
CA LEU A 143 -2.65 -5.72 -5.10
C LEU A 143 -2.21 -6.84 -6.03
N LYS A 144 -1.70 -7.96 -5.50
CA LYS A 144 -1.35 -9.14 -6.31
C LYS A 144 -2.58 -9.65 -7.07
N GLN A 145 -3.71 -9.79 -6.38
CA GLN A 145 -4.99 -10.16 -6.99
C GLN A 145 -5.46 -9.13 -8.02
N ALA A 146 -5.40 -7.83 -7.70
CA ALA A 146 -5.79 -6.75 -8.62
C ALA A 146 -4.98 -6.81 -9.92
N LYS A 147 -3.67 -7.06 -9.82
CA LYS A 147 -2.79 -7.21 -10.97
C LYS A 147 -3.22 -8.40 -11.84
N GLU A 148 -3.46 -9.56 -11.25
CA GLU A 148 -3.90 -10.78 -11.95
C GLU A 148 -5.23 -10.56 -12.70
N LEU A 149 -6.14 -9.78 -12.12
CA LEU A 149 -7.43 -9.45 -12.72
C LEU A 149 -7.36 -8.35 -13.81
N GLY A 150 -6.21 -7.70 -13.98
CA GLY A 150 -6.01 -6.67 -15.00
C GLY A 150 -6.40 -5.25 -14.56
N VAL A 151 -6.52 -4.99 -13.25
CA VAL A 151 -6.67 -3.63 -12.72
C VAL A 151 -5.48 -2.78 -13.13
N LYS A 152 -5.74 -1.55 -13.61
CA LYS A 152 -4.69 -0.67 -14.14
C LYS A 152 -4.29 0.45 -13.19
N CYS A 153 -5.20 0.88 -12.32
CA CYS A 153 -5.05 2.09 -11.52
C CYS A 153 -5.38 1.79 -10.05
N VAL A 154 -4.47 2.16 -9.15
CA VAL A 154 -4.61 1.91 -7.72
C VAL A 154 -4.37 3.16 -6.90
N PHE A 155 -5.11 3.31 -5.81
CA PHE A 155 -4.98 4.42 -4.86
C PHE A 155 -4.86 3.88 -3.43
N LEU A 156 -3.64 3.93 -2.90
CA LEU A 156 -3.29 3.51 -1.55
C LEU A 156 -3.46 4.68 -0.59
N GLN A 157 -4.44 4.59 0.32
CA GLN A 157 -4.65 5.63 1.34
C GLN A 157 -3.49 5.66 2.35
N PRO A 158 -3.30 6.76 3.10
CA PRO A 158 -2.29 6.83 4.14
C PRO A 158 -2.42 5.67 5.15
N GLY A 159 -1.28 5.09 5.54
CA GLY A 159 -1.22 3.95 6.46
C GLY A 159 -1.52 2.57 5.83
N THR A 160 -1.72 2.49 4.51
CA THR A 160 -2.04 1.23 3.81
C THR A 160 -0.86 0.57 3.11
N PHE A 161 0.31 1.20 3.17
CA PHE A 161 1.51 0.78 2.48
C PHE A 161 2.75 0.87 3.37
N ASP A 162 3.72 0.02 3.07
CA ASP A 162 5.12 0.07 3.46
C ASP A 162 5.97 0.00 2.18
N ASP A 163 7.29 -0.14 2.32
CA ASP A 163 8.21 -0.17 1.17
C ASP A 163 7.90 -1.32 0.20
N GLU A 164 7.54 -2.51 0.69
CA GLU A 164 7.20 -3.66 -0.14
C GLU A 164 5.92 -3.41 -0.95
N VAL A 165 4.90 -2.83 -0.31
CA VAL A 165 3.65 -2.45 -0.99
C VAL A 165 3.91 -1.41 -2.08
N LEU A 166 4.72 -0.39 -1.78
CA LEU A 166 5.01 0.66 -2.75
C LEU A 166 5.84 0.13 -3.93
N GLU A 167 6.87 -0.68 -3.67
CA GLU A 167 7.68 -1.31 -4.72
C GLU A 167 6.82 -2.18 -5.63
N PHE A 168 5.94 -3.02 -5.04
CA PHE A 168 5.01 -3.81 -5.81
C PHE A 168 4.05 -2.92 -6.63
N ALA A 169 3.45 -1.89 -6.04
CA ALA A 169 2.50 -1.05 -6.77
C ALA A 169 3.15 -0.38 -8.00
N TRP A 170 4.30 0.27 -7.80
CA TRP A 170 4.99 0.99 -8.87
C TRP A 170 5.53 0.10 -9.98
N GLY A 171 5.88 -1.15 -9.67
CA GLY A 171 6.33 -2.12 -10.69
C GLY A 171 5.21 -2.73 -11.52
N ASN A 172 3.93 -2.55 -11.16
CA ASN A 172 2.85 -3.39 -11.67
C ASN A 172 1.60 -2.67 -12.17
N PHE A 173 1.39 -1.40 -11.84
CA PHE A 173 0.19 -0.65 -12.24
C PHE A 173 0.53 0.53 -13.13
N LYS A 174 -0.40 0.88 -14.03
CA LYS A 174 -0.27 2.03 -14.93
C LYS A 174 -0.30 3.36 -14.17
N SER A 175 -1.13 3.44 -13.13
CA SER A 175 -1.22 4.61 -12.26
C SER A 175 -1.26 4.17 -10.81
N VAL A 176 -0.39 4.78 -10.00
CA VAL A 176 -0.32 4.58 -8.55
C VAL A 176 -0.46 5.93 -7.88
N LEU A 177 -1.38 6.02 -6.93
CA LEU A 177 -1.50 7.13 -6.00
C LEU A 177 -1.16 6.61 -4.61
N ALA A 178 -0.04 7.06 -4.07
CA ALA A 178 0.50 6.67 -2.77
C ALA A 178 1.59 7.66 -2.32
N GLY A 179 2.05 7.48 -1.07
CA GLY A 179 3.12 8.28 -0.49
C GLY A 179 2.69 9.64 0.03
N ALA A 180 3.60 10.32 0.72
CA ALA A 180 3.40 11.65 1.30
C ALA A 180 3.93 12.80 0.44
N GLU A 181 4.58 12.48 -0.68
CA GLU A 181 5.26 13.44 -1.55
C GLU A 181 4.41 13.78 -2.79
N GLY A 182 4.88 14.79 -3.53
CA GLY A 182 4.27 15.25 -4.78
C GLY A 182 3.22 16.32 -4.56
N ASP A 183 2.20 16.32 -5.42
CA ASP A 183 1.18 17.37 -5.49
C ASP A 183 0.01 17.19 -4.49
N THR A 184 0.12 16.20 -3.59
CA THR A 184 -0.92 15.96 -2.58
C THR A 184 -1.07 17.16 -1.64
N ARG A 185 -2.31 17.42 -1.22
CA ARG A 185 -2.61 18.39 -0.15
C ARG A 185 -2.81 17.73 1.21
N GLY A 186 -2.70 16.40 1.29
CA GLY A 186 -2.82 15.65 2.52
C GLY A 186 -1.51 15.63 3.30
N GLY A 187 -1.54 16.03 4.57
CA GLY A 187 -0.36 16.03 5.44
C GLY A 187 0.22 14.63 5.71
N GLU A 188 -0.58 13.57 5.51
CA GLU A 188 -0.19 12.16 5.64
C GLU A 188 -0.09 11.46 4.27
N GLY A 189 -0.26 12.20 3.18
CA GLY A 189 -0.17 11.72 1.81
C GLY A 189 -1.46 11.76 1.01
N TRP A 190 -1.40 11.18 -0.19
CA TRP A 190 -2.50 11.18 -1.15
C TRP A 190 -3.75 10.53 -0.54
N CYS A 191 -4.88 11.26 -0.55
CA CYS A 191 -6.12 10.79 0.07
C CYS A 191 -7.34 11.09 -0.81
N VAL A 192 -8.25 10.13 -0.97
CA VAL A 192 -9.49 10.34 -1.75
C VAL A 192 -10.31 11.50 -1.15
N LEU A 193 -10.37 11.57 0.18
CA LEU A 193 -11.14 12.59 0.90
C LEU A 193 -10.52 14.00 0.85
N VAL A 194 -9.26 14.12 0.38
CA VAL A 194 -8.53 15.39 0.32
C VAL A 194 -8.29 15.81 -1.14
N ASP A 195 -7.81 14.88 -1.96
CA ASP A 195 -7.40 15.13 -3.34
C ASP A 195 -8.48 14.74 -4.36
N GLY A 196 -9.49 13.95 -3.97
CA GLY A 196 -10.48 13.37 -4.88
C GLY A 196 -11.23 14.41 -5.71
N GLU A 197 -11.75 15.48 -5.09
CA GLU A 197 -12.45 16.55 -5.81
C GLU A 197 -11.57 17.23 -6.86
N ARG A 198 -10.29 17.45 -6.52
CA ARG A 198 -9.31 18.05 -7.43
C ARG A 198 -9.06 17.13 -8.62
N GLY A 199 -9.02 15.82 -8.39
CA GLY A 199 -8.94 14.81 -9.44
C GLY A 199 -10.15 14.85 -10.38
N LEU A 200 -11.37 14.93 -9.84
CA LEU A 200 -12.60 15.01 -10.62
C LEU A 200 -12.70 16.30 -11.44
N LYS A 201 -12.39 17.46 -10.84
CA LYS A 201 -12.32 18.76 -11.54
C LYS A 201 -11.31 18.70 -12.69
N GLY A 202 -10.17 18.06 -12.47
CA GLY A 202 -9.11 17.89 -13.47
C GLY A 202 -9.49 17.06 -14.70
N ILE A 203 -10.63 16.36 -14.66
CA ILE A 203 -11.18 15.60 -15.79
C ILE A 203 -12.60 16.05 -16.19
N GLY A 204 -13.09 17.16 -15.65
CA GLY A 204 -14.41 17.72 -15.96
C GLY A 204 -15.60 16.92 -15.42
N LYS A 205 -15.43 16.16 -14.33
CA LYS A 205 -16.51 15.40 -13.66
C LYS A 205 -17.11 16.10 -12.42
N LEU A 206 -16.62 17.29 -12.07
CA LEU A 206 -17.10 18.16 -10.99
C LEU A 206 -16.86 19.62 -11.38
#